data_AF-A0A6G1RPM9-F1
#
_entry.id   AF-A0A6G1RPM9-F1
#
_cell.length_a   1.000
_cell.length_b   1.000
_cell.length_c   1.000
_cell.angle_alpha   90.00
_cell.angle_beta   90.00
_cell.angle_gamma   90.00
#
_symmetry.space_group_name_H-M   'P 1'
#
loop_
_entity.id
_entity.type
_entity.pdbx_description
1 polymer ?
#
loop_
_entity_poly.entity_id
_entity_poly.type
_entity_poly.pdbx_seq_one_letter_code
_entity_poly.pdbx_strand_id
1 'polypeptide(L)'
;PRGRKGKKVKAQSSQPMVQDADWLTTCNPDVLFQEDSYRKHLKHHCNKVLLRVRMLYYLRQEVIGDQADKILEGADSSEVDVWIPEPFHAEVPADWWDKEADKSLLIGVFKHGYEKYNSMRADPALCFLERVGMPDAKAIAAEQRGTDMLTDGGDGGEFDREDEDPEYKPT
;
A
#
# COMPACT_ATOMS: atom_id res chain seq x y z
N PRO A 1 59.00 -5.14 -22.35
CA PRO A 1 58.85 -6.58 -22.01
C PRO A 1 57.60 -6.83 -21.16
N ARG A 2 56.67 -7.57 -21.78
CA ARG A 2 55.65 -8.45 -21.17
C ARG A 2 54.52 -7.80 -20.37
N GLY A 3 53.41 -7.61 -21.10
CA GLY A 3 52.08 -7.43 -20.53
C GLY A 3 51.66 -8.62 -19.66
N ARG A 4 50.94 -8.29 -18.58
CA ARG A 4 50.34 -9.27 -17.67
C ARG A 4 48.83 -9.25 -17.90
N LYS A 5 48.34 -10.27 -18.62
CA LYS A 5 46.91 -10.57 -18.79
C LYS A 5 46.31 -10.85 -17.40
N GLY A 6 45.46 -9.96 -16.90
CA GLY A 6 44.59 -10.24 -15.75
C GLY A 6 43.56 -11.29 -16.13
N LYS A 7 43.57 -12.42 -15.41
CA LYS A 7 42.62 -13.52 -15.58
C LYS A 7 41.27 -13.04 -15.04
N LYS A 8 40.26 -12.87 -15.90
CA LYS A 8 38.87 -12.61 -15.46
C LYS A 8 38.42 -13.81 -14.62
N VAL A 9 38.22 -13.60 -13.33
CA VAL A 9 37.54 -14.56 -12.47
C VAL A 9 36.07 -14.55 -12.90
N LYS A 10 35.61 -15.67 -13.45
CA LYS A 10 34.20 -15.90 -13.73
C LYS A 10 33.52 -15.99 -12.36
N ALA A 11 32.78 -14.95 -11.97
CA ALA A 11 31.91 -15.03 -10.81
C ALA A 11 30.96 -16.21 -11.04
N GLN A 12 31.17 -17.30 -10.30
CA GLN A 12 30.14 -18.31 -10.16
C GLN A 12 28.98 -17.60 -9.47
N SER A 13 27.90 -17.40 -10.22
CA SER A 13 26.59 -17.12 -9.66
C SER A 13 26.26 -18.27 -8.71
N SER A 14 26.61 -18.12 -7.44
CA SER A 14 26.04 -18.94 -6.38
C SER A 14 24.55 -18.59 -6.37
N GLN A 15 23.73 -19.46 -6.96
CA GLN A 15 22.30 -19.43 -6.68
C GLN A 15 22.16 -19.48 -5.15
N PRO A 16 21.43 -18.54 -4.53
CA PRO A 16 21.16 -18.65 -3.11
C PRO A 16 20.48 -20.00 -2.87
N MET A 17 21.06 -20.78 -1.97
CA MET A 17 20.56 -22.11 -1.63
C MET A 17 19.24 -21.92 -0.90
N VAL A 18 18.13 -21.95 -1.64
CA VAL A 18 16.77 -21.95 -1.08
C VAL A 18 16.55 -23.35 -0.49
N GLN A 19 17.02 -23.56 0.74
CA GLN A 19 16.66 -24.75 1.51
C GLN A 19 15.24 -24.57 2.04
N ASP A 20 14.37 -25.52 1.70
CA ASP A 20 13.00 -25.72 2.20
C ASP A 20 12.02 -24.56 2.05
N ALA A 21 11.82 -24.11 0.80
CA ALA A 21 10.63 -23.36 0.43
C ALA A 21 9.68 -24.25 -0.39
N ASP A 22 9.22 -25.36 0.19
CA ASP A 22 8.29 -26.29 -0.49
C ASP A 22 7.00 -25.58 -0.98
N TRP A 23 6.61 -24.49 -0.30
CA TRP A 23 5.51 -23.61 -0.71
C TRP A 23 5.82 -22.85 -2.03
N LEU A 24 7.08 -22.59 -2.34
CA LEU A 24 7.50 -21.88 -3.55
C LEU A 24 7.21 -22.73 -4.80
N THR A 25 7.30 -24.07 -4.67
CA THR A 25 6.94 -25.04 -5.71
C THR A 25 5.45 -25.03 -6.01
N THR A 26 4.60 -24.78 -5.01
CA THR A 26 3.14 -24.59 -5.18
C THR A 26 2.78 -23.17 -5.64
N CYS A 27 3.67 -22.19 -5.43
CA CYS A 27 3.50 -20.80 -5.84
C CYS A 27 4.26 -20.48 -7.14
N ASN A 28 4.11 -21.30 -8.19
CA ASN A 28 4.67 -20.95 -9.50
C ASN A 28 3.91 -19.72 -10.08
N PRO A 29 4.55 -18.54 -10.17
CA PRO A 29 3.87 -17.32 -10.60
C PRO A 29 3.39 -17.41 -12.06
N ASP A 30 4.04 -18.20 -12.91
CA ASP A 30 3.63 -18.38 -14.31
C ASP A 30 2.33 -19.21 -14.42
N VAL A 31 2.04 -20.04 -13.42
CA VAL A 31 0.81 -20.85 -13.33
C VAL A 31 -0.31 -20.11 -12.61
N LEU A 32 0.03 -19.34 -11.57
CA LEU A 32 -0.93 -18.56 -10.78
C LEU A 32 -1.46 -17.34 -11.54
N PHE A 33 -0.60 -16.68 -12.33
CA PHE A 33 -0.94 -15.44 -13.02
C PHE A 33 -1.12 -15.71 -14.49
N GLN A 34 -2.32 -16.13 -14.89
CA GLN A 34 -2.62 -16.52 -16.28
C GLN A 34 -2.77 -15.30 -17.21
N GLU A 35 -3.11 -14.14 -16.66
CA GLU A 35 -3.32 -12.91 -17.42
C GLU A 35 -2.02 -12.18 -17.74
N ASP A 36 -1.79 -11.91 -19.03
CA ASP A 36 -0.60 -11.21 -19.50
C ASP A 36 -0.53 -9.75 -19.03
N SER A 37 -1.68 -9.08 -18.87
CA SER A 37 -1.80 -7.73 -18.31
C SER A 37 -1.25 -7.70 -16.89
N TYR A 38 -1.72 -8.61 -16.03
CA TYR A 38 -1.29 -8.69 -14.64
C TYR A 38 0.20 -9.06 -14.52
N ARG A 39 0.70 -9.99 -15.35
CA ARG A 39 2.13 -10.31 -15.41
C ARG A 39 3.00 -9.11 -15.80
N LYS A 40 2.57 -8.31 -16.78
CA LYS A 40 3.26 -7.06 -17.15
C LYS A 40 3.21 -6.05 -16.01
N HIS A 41 2.03 -5.83 -15.41
CA HIS A 41 1.87 -4.94 -14.27
C HIS A 41 2.82 -5.31 -13.12
N LEU A 42 2.90 -6.59 -12.73
CA LEU A 42 3.86 -7.03 -11.71
C LEU A 42 5.31 -6.82 -12.14
N LYS A 43 5.68 -7.08 -13.40
CA LYS A 43 7.05 -6.81 -13.88
C LYS A 43 7.42 -5.34 -13.80
N HIS A 44 6.48 -4.43 -14.05
CA HIS A 44 6.71 -2.99 -14.03
C HIS A 44 6.57 -2.37 -12.63
N HIS A 45 5.73 -2.93 -11.77
CA HIS A 45 5.30 -2.29 -10.52
C HIS A 45 5.40 -3.17 -9.28
N CYS A 46 6.09 -4.32 -9.32
CA CYS A 46 6.22 -5.23 -8.17
C CYS A 46 6.71 -4.51 -6.91
N ASN A 47 7.68 -3.59 -7.03
CA ASN A 47 8.18 -2.83 -5.88
C ASN A 47 7.12 -1.91 -5.28
N LYS A 48 6.33 -1.21 -6.12
CA LYS A 48 5.23 -0.35 -5.65
C LYS A 48 4.17 -1.19 -4.92
N VAL A 49 3.81 -2.35 -5.49
CA VAL A 49 2.84 -3.28 -4.88
C VAL A 49 3.36 -3.85 -3.56
N LEU A 50 4.59 -4.38 -3.54
CA LEU A 50 5.20 -4.97 -2.35
C LEU A 50 5.40 -3.94 -1.23
N LEU A 51 5.76 -2.71 -1.58
CA LEU A 51 5.90 -1.63 -0.60
C LEU A 51 4.55 -1.31 0.05
N ARG A 52 3.49 -1.18 -0.76
CA ARG A 52 2.12 -0.97 -0.24
C ARG A 52 1.68 -2.13 0.67
N VAL A 53 1.88 -3.38 0.23
CA VAL A 53 1.56 -4.57 1.05
C VAL A 53 2.32 -4.55 2.37
N ARG A 54 3.63 -4.23 2.34
CA ARG A 54 4.45 -4.13 3.54
C ARG A 54 3.98 -3.01 4.47
N MET A 55 3.66 -1.84 3.95
CA MET A 55 3.18 -0.70 4.74
C MET A 55 1.84 -1.00 5.39
N LEU A 56 0.90 -1.61 4.67
CA LEU A 56 -0.40 -2.02 5.23
C LEU A 56 -0.27 -3.11 6.28
N TYR A 57 0.64 -4.06 6.08
CA TYR A 57 0.97 -5.07 7.09
C TYR A 57 1.54 -4.41 8.36
N TYR A 58 2.49 -3.47 8.20
CA TYR A 58 3.07 -2.74 9.32
C TYR A 58 2.02 -1.90 10.06
N LEU A 59 1.16 -1.19 9.34
CA LEU A 59 0.04 -0.45 9.93
C LEU A 59 -0.82 -1.37 10.80
N ARG A 60 -1.24 -2.52 10.27
CA ARG A 60 -2.05 -3.48 11.04
C ARG A 60 -1.32 -4.02 12.27
N GLN A 61 -0.06 -4.44 12.14
CA GLN A 61 0.64 -5.17 13.21
C GLN A 61 1.24 -4.25 14.27
N GLU A 62 1.93 -3.19 13.83
CA GLU A 62 2.81 -2.42 14.69
C GLU A 62 2.16 -1.11 15.14
N VAL A 63 1.31 -0.52 14.31
CA VAL A 63 0.64 0.75 14.62
C VAL A 63 -0.71 0.47 15.28
N ILE A 64 -1.60 -0.27 14.62
CA ILE A 64 -2.94 -0.58 15.14
C ILE A 64 -2.87 -1.67 16.23
N GLY A 65 -2.13 -2.75 15.97
CA GLY A 65 -1.83 -3.78 16.95
C GLY A 65 -3.06 -4.31 17.69
N ASP A 66 -3.05 -4.16 19.01
CA ASP A 66 -4.09 -4.64 19.93
C ASP A 66 -5.38 -3.81 19.90
N GLN A 67 -5.38 -2.63 19.28
CA GLN A 67 -6.56 -1.78 19.13
C GLN A 67 -7.48 -2.22 17.97
N ALA A 68 -7.07 -3.22 17.17
CA ALA A 68 -7.78 -3.64 15.97
C ALA A 68 -9.25 -3.97 16.21
N ASP A 69 -9.56 -4.80 17.20
CA ASP A 69 -10.93 -5.23 17.49
C ASP A 69 -11.78 -4.04 17.95
N LYS A 70 -11.24 -3.19 18.81
CA LYS A 70 -11.91 -1.98 19.30
C LYS A 70 -12.27 -1.01 18.16
N ILE A 71 -11.38 -0.83 17.19
CA ILE A 71 -11.63 -0.01 15.99
C ILE A 71 -12.72 -0.63 15.12
N LEU A 72 -12.70 -1.95 14.93
CA LEU A 72 -13.69 -2.66 14.12
C LEU A 72 -15.08 -2.66 14.78
N GLU A 73 -15.13 -2.64 16.10
CA GLU A 73 -16.36 -2.44 16.89
C GLU A 73 -16.90 -1.00 16.83
N GLY A 74 -16.15 -0.07 16.26
CA GLY A 74 -16.59 1.30 16.00
C GLY A 74 -16.27 2.29 17.11
N ALA A 75 -15.24 2.03 17.93
CA ALA A 75 -14.75 3.01 18.89
C ALA A 75 -14.32 4.31 18.21
N ASP A 76 -14.57 5.43 18.88
CA ASP A 76 -14.15 6.74 18.40
C ASP A 76 -12.62 6.85 18.37
N SER A 77 -12.10 7.51 17.34
CA SER A 77 -10.65 7.75 17.17
C SER A 77 -9.99 8.36 18.40
N SER A 78 -10.69 9.21 19.17
CA SER A 78 -10.18 9.78 20.42
C SER A 78 -9.98 8.74 21.55
N GLU A 79 -10.67 7.60 21.50
CA GLU A 79 -10.57 6.52 22.48
C GLU A 79 -9.50 5.48 22.12
N VAL A 80 -8.95 5.54 20.91
CA VAL A 80 -7.94 4.61 20.42
C VAL A 80 -6.55 5.16 20.74
N ASP A 81 -5.79 4.40 21.54
CA ASP A 81 -4.42 4.77 21.89
C ASP A 81 -3.44 4.22 20.84
N VAL A 82 -3.03 5.09 19.92
CA VAL A 82 -2.10 4.76 18.83
C VAL A 82 -0.91 5.71 18.92
N TRP A 83 0.30 5.15 19.01
CA TRP A 83 1.51 5.96 19.00
C TRP A 83 1.93 6.28 17.55
N ILE A 84 1.95 7.56 17.21
CA ILE A 84 2.39 8.06 15.91
C ILE A 84 3.62 8.93 16.15
N PRO A 85 4.81 8.55 15.63
CA PRO A 85 5.99 9.39 15.76
C PRO A 85 5.81 10.69 14.98
N GLU A 86 6.13 11.82 15.63
CA GLU A 86 6.09 13.12 14.97
C GLU A 86 7.24 13.26 13.95
N PRO A 87 6.93 13.57 12.68
CA PRO A 87 7.98 13.83 11.70
C PRO A 87 8.71 15.13 12.05
N PHE A 88 10.04 15.12 11.95
CA PHE A 88 10.83 16.33 11.98
C PHE A 88 10.60 17.09 10.66
N HIS A 89 9.72 18.10 10.69
CA HIS A 89 9.26 18.92 9.55
C HIS A 89 8.16 18.29 8.68
N ALA A 90 7.01 17.96 9.29
CA ALA A 90 5.81 17.61 8.53
C ALA A 90 5.22 18.86 7.85
N GLU A 91 5.16 18.87 6.52
CA GLU A 91 4.22 19.73 5.81
C GLU A 91 2.82 19.15 5.98
N VAL A 92 1.89 19.95 6.52
CA VAL A 92 0.51 19.52 6.71
C VAL A 92 -0.31 19.75 5.45
N PRO A 93 -1.22 18.83 5.07
CA PRO A 93 -2.06 18.99 3.87
C PRO A 93 -2.99 20.20 3.90
N ALA A 94 -3.38 20.65 5.10
CA ALA A 94 -4.27 21.77 5.33
C ALA A 94 -4.09 22.35 6.74
N ASP A 95 -4.50 23.60 6.96
CA ASP A 95 -4.34 24.30 8.26
C ASP A 95 -5.07 23.62 9.42
N TRP A 96 -6.12 22.85 9.15
CA TRP A 96 -6.89 22.11 10.15
C TRP A 96 -6.34 20.69 10.41
N TRP A 97 -5.29 20.30 9.69
CA TRP A 97 -4.72 18.96 9.79
C TRP A 97 -3.76 18.90 10.99
N ASP A 98 -4.18 18.17 12.01
CA ASP A 98 -3.46 17.96 13.25
C ASP A 98 -3.18 16.47 13.48
N LYS A 99 -2.61 16.13 14.63
CA LYS A 99 -2.30 14.75 15.02
C LYS A 99 -3.53 13.84 15.08
N GLU A 100 -4.71 14.42 15.35
CA GLU A 100 -5.97 13.67 15.34
C GLU A 100 -6.39 13.31 13.91
N ALA A 101 -6.16 14.20 12.94
CA ALA A 101 -6.35 13.90 11.52
C ALA A 101 -5.38 12.80 11.04
N ASP A 102 -4.11 12.83 11.45
CA ASP A 102 -3.14 11.76 11.15
C ASP A 102 -3.60 10.40 11.69
N LYS A 103 -4.01 10.37 12.97
CA LYS A 103 -4.52 9.15 13.61
C LYS A 103 -5.80 8.66 12.94
N SER A 104 -6.76 9.54 12.70
CA SER A 104 -8.01 9.23 12.00
C SER A 104 -7.74 8.68 10.59
N LEU A 105 -6.73 9.17 9.88
CA LEU A 105 -6.33 8.63 8.57
C LEU A 105 -5.81 7.20 8.68
N LEU A 106 -4.92 6.90 9.62
CA LEU A 106 -4.36 5.56 9.80
C LEU A 106 -5.42 4.54 10.24
N ILE A 107 -6.30 4.93 11.16
CA ILE A 107 -7.47 4.14 11.57
C ILE A 107 -8.39 3.91 10.37
N GLY A 108 -8.67 4.96 9.59
CA GLY A 108 -9.52 4.90 8.41
C GLY A 108 -8.97 3.95 7.33
N VAL A 109 -7.67 4.01 7.05
CA VAL A 109 -6.99 3.10 6.11
C VAL A 109 -7.08 1.65 6.59
N PHE A 110 -6.95 1.41 7.89
CA PHE A 110 -7.10 0.07 8.46
C PHE A 110 -8.55 -0.43 8.37
N LYS A 111 -9.52 0.39 8.75
CA LYS A 111 -10.95 0.00 8.87
C LYS A 111 -11.66 -0.09 7.52
N HIS A 112 -11.45 0.89 6.65
CA HIS A 112 -12.16 1.03 5.36
C HIS A 112 -11.33 0.57 4.17
N GLY A 113 -10.01 0.57 4.31
CA GLY A 113 -9.06 0.25 3.25
C GLY A 113 -8.35 1.49 2.71
N TYR A 114 -7.20 1.24 2.09
CA TYR A 114 -6.40 2.27 1.42
C TYR A 114 -7.20 2.94 0.30
N GLU A 115 -7.02 4.25 0.14
CA GLU A 115 -7.69 5.10 -0.88
C GLU A 115 -9.23 5.17 -0.77
N LYS A 116 -9.85 4.67 0.31
CA LYS A 116 -11.30 4.80 0.57
C LYS A 116 -11.67 6.11 1.28
N TYR A 117 -11.25 7.22 0.70
CA TYR A 117 -11.34 8.54 1.35
C TYR A 117 -12.79 8.98 1.60
N ASN A 118 -13.74 8.62 0.74
CA ASN A 118 -15.14 8.98 0.96
C ASN A 118 -15.75 8.15 2.08
N SER A 119 -15.46 6.84 2.12
CA SER A 119 -15.87 5.97 3.23
C SER A 119 -15.27 6.42 4.57
N MET A 120 -13.98 6.76 4.59
CA MET A 120 -13.32 7.33 5.77
C MET A 120 -13.95 8.65 6.21
N ARG A 121 -14.26 9.55 5.27
CA ARG A 121 -14.89 10.84 5.57
C ARG A 121 -16.32 10.71 6.10
N ALA A 122 -17.04 9.67 5.71
CA ALA A 122 -18.41 9.41 6.15
C ALA A 122 -18.49 8.68 7.52
N ASP A 123 -17.36 8.23 8.07
CA ASP A 123 -17.32 7.49 9.34
C ASP A 123 -17.46 8.45 10.53
N PRO A 124 -18.50 8.30 11.39
CA PRO A 124 -18.67 9.15 12.56
C PRO A 124 -17.62 8.91 13.66
N ALA A 125 -16.88 7.80 13.62
CA ALA A 125 -15.80 7.51 14.57
C ALA A 125 -14.49 8.23 14.22
N LEU A 126 -14.42 8.90 13.06
CA LEU A 126 -13.24 9.62 12.60
C LEU A 126 -13.51 11.12 12.59
N CYS A 127 -12.48 11.94 12.82
CA CYS A 127 -12.65 13.39 12.94
C CYS A 127 -13.09 14.10 11.63
N PHE A 128 -12.99 13.44 10.48
CA PHE A 128 -13.25 14.05 9.18
C PHE A 128 -14.71 14.47 9.00
N LEU A 129 -15.67 13.68 9.48
CA LEU A 129 -17.09 13.98 9.27
C LEU A 129 -17.47 15.32 9.93
N GLU A 130 -17.00 15.55 11.15
CA GLU A 130 -17.24 16.81 11.88
C GLU A 130 -16.52 17.99 11.22
N ARG A 131 -15.27 17.78 10.78
CA ARG A 131 -14.41 18.87 10.28
C ARG A 131 -14.74 19.32 8.87
N VAL A 132 -15.06 18.39 7.98
CA VAL A 132 -15.28 18.68 6.55
C VAL A 132 -16.66 18.28 6.06
N GLY A 133 -17.49 17.60 6.85
CA GLY A 133 -18.86 17.24 6.48
C GLY A 133 -18.97 15.99 5.59
N MET A 134 -20.20 15.54 5.34
CA MET A 134 -20.52 14.36 4.54
C MET A 134 -20.03 14.49 3.09
N PRO A 135 -19.41 13.44 2.48
CA PRO A 135 -19.08 13.44 1.06
C PRO A 135 -20.33 13.45 0.16
N ASP A 136 -20.17 13.91 -1.09
CA ASP A 136 -21.24 13.89 -2.09
C ASP A 136 -21.66 12.45 -2.40
N ALA A 137 -22.97 12.20 -2.52
CA ALA A 137 -23.53 10.90 -2.85
C ALA A 137 -22.97 10.33 -4.17
N LYS A 138 -22.63 11.20 -5.13
CA LYS A 138 -21.98 10.79 -6.38
C LYS A 138 -20.56 10.27 -6.16
N ALA A 139 -19.81 10.87 -5.25
CA ALA A 139 -18.43 10.48 -4.93
C ALA A 139 -18.41 9.11 -4.22
N ILE A 140 -19.33 8.90 -3.27
CA ILE A 140 -19.52 7.59 -2.61
C ILE A 140 -19.84 6.50 -3.64
N ALA A 141 -20.78 6.77 -4.55
CA ALA A 141 -21.15 5.81 -5.59
C ALA A 141 -20.02 5.54 -6.61
N ALA A 142 -19.10 6.48 -6.83
CA ALA A 142 -17.92 6.25 -7.65
C ALA A 142 -16.89 5.34 -6.95
N GLU A 143 -16.64 5.58 -5.66
CA GLU A 143 -15.71 4.77 -4.85
C GLU A 143 -16.18 3.31 -4.70
N GLN A 144 -17.49 3.09 -4.57
CA GLN A 144 -18.07 1.75 -4.51
C GLN A 144 -17.85 1.00 -5.84
N ARG A 145 -18.13 1.65 -6.98
CA ARG A 145 -17.96 1.06 -8.33
C ARG A 145 -16.50 0.72 -8.65
N GLY A 146 -15.55 1.55 -8.21
CA GLY A 146 -14.13 1.25 -8.38
C GLY A 146 -13.69 0.01 -7.58
N THR A 147 -14.35 -0.30 -6.47
CA THR A 147 -14.09 -1.54 -5.70
C THR A 147 -14.56 -2.77 -6.48
N ASP A 148 -15.74 -2.70 -7.09
CA ASP A 148 -16.33 -3.81 -7.84
C ASP A 148 -15.60 -4.10 -9.16
N MET A 149 -15.01 -3.08 -9.81
CA MET A 149 -14.19 -3.31 -11.02
C MET A 149 -12.86 -4.03 -10.72
N LEU A 150 -12.30 -3.85 -9.52
CA LEU A 150 -11.09 -4.57 -9.09
C LEU A 150 -11.38 -6.04 -8.72
N THR A 151 -12.63 -6.37 -8.35
CA THR A 151 -13.05 -7.75 -8.06
C THR A 151 -13.53 -8.51 -9.30
N ASP A 152 -13.93 -7.81 -10.36
CA ASP A 152 -14.46 -8.41 -11.61
C ASP A 152 -13.42 -8.56 -12.75
N GLY A 153 -12.14 -8.25 -12.53
CA GLY A 153 -11.08 -8.47 -13.55
C GLY A 153 -11.29 -7.71 -14.88
N GLY A 154 -12.11 -6.65 -14.85
CA GLY A 154 -12.53 -5.92 -16.04
C GLY A 154 -11.65 -4.71 -16.35
N ASP A 155 -10.89 -4.82 -17.45
CA ASP A 155 -10.26 -3.74 -18.24
C ASP A 155 -9.10 -2.97 -17.58
N GLY A 156 -7.89 -3.55 -17.66
CA GLY A 156 -6.61 -2.96 -17.25
C GLY A 156 -6.07 -1.84 -18.16
N GLY A 157 -6.94 -1.02 -18.75
CA GLY A 157 -6.55 0.05 -19.68
C GLY A 157 -6.13 1.37 -19.04
N GLU A 158 -6.42 1.58 -17.75
CA GLU A 158 -6.23 2.88 -17.08
C GLU A 158 -5.08 2.89 -16.05
N PHE A 159 -4.50 1.73 -15.72
CA PHE A 159 -3.39 1.63 -14.76
C PHE A 159 -2.09 2.33 -15.22
N ASP A 160 -1.94 2.59 -16.52
CA ASP A 160 -0.69 3.03 -17.16
C ASP A 160 -0.51 4.57 -17.22
N ARG A 161 -1.41 5.36 -16.60
CA ARG A 161 -1.38 6.83 -16.71
C ARG A 161 -0.82 7.60 -15.52
N GLU A 162 -0.54 6.94 -14.40
CA GLU A 162 -0.05 7.64 -13.20
C GLU A 162 1.45 7.36 -12.94
N ASP A 163 2.23 8.41 -13.25
CA ASP A 163 3.56 8.72 -12.76
C ASP A 163 4.72 7.79 -13.17
N GLU A 164 5.29 8.10 -14.35
CA GLU A 164 6.73 8.04 -14.53
C GLU A 164 7.37 9.02 -13.54
N ASP A 165 7.78 8.50 -12.37
CA ASP A 165 8.68 9.20 -11.46
C ASP A 165 10.02 9.44 -12.19
N PRO A 166 10.38 10.69 -12.52
CA PRO A 166 11.57 11.00 -13.30
C PRO A 166 12.89 10.70 -12.56
N GLU A 167 12.84 10.28 -11.30
CA GLU A 167 14.04 10.11 -10.47
C GLU A 167 14.56 8.67 -10.33
N TYR A 168 14.00 7.68 -11.02
CA TYR A 168 14.57 6.32 -10.97
C TYR A 168 15.80 6.16 -11.88
N LYS A 169 17.00 6.26 -11.30
CA LYS A 169 18.26 5.77 -11.90
C LYS A 169 18.69 4.46 -11.25
N PRO A 170 18.53 3.30 -11.92
CA PRO A 170 19.09 2.05 -11.43
C PRO A 170 20.62 2.08 -11.59
N THR A 171 21.35 1.91 -10.48
CA THR A 171 22.78 1.56 -10.46
C THR A 171 22.99 0.07 -10.66
#